data_AF-A0A0D2PZG4-F1
#
_entry.id   AF-A0A0D2PZG4-F1
#
_cell.length_a   1.000
_cell.length_b   1.000
_cell.length_c   1.000
_cell.angle_alpha   90.00
_cell.angle_beta   90.00
_cell.angle_gamma   90.00
#
_symmetry.space_group_name_H-M   'P 1'
#
loop_
_entity.id
_entity.type
_entity.pdbx_description
1 polymer ?
#
loop_
_entity_poly.entity_id
_entity_poly.type
_entity_poly.pdbx_seq_one_letter_code
_entity_poly.pdbx_strand_id
1 'polypeptide(L)' 'KFMPRYDGPFEVIDIFPHASTVTLNIPNSNIFPTFHTSLLKRFVANDAAKFPSRTCESPGTVIVDGFEEFFVDKIVD' A
#
# COMPACT_ATOMS: atom_id res chain seq x y z
N LYS A 1 16.46 0.26 -14.20
CA LYS A 1 16.24 0.96 -12.91
C LYS A 1 14.74 1.23 -12.75
N PHE A 2 13.98 0.24 -12.27
CA PHE A 2 12.53 0.29 -12.08
C PHE A 2 12.22 0.11 -10.60
N MET A 3 12.51 1.13 -9.79
CA MET A 3 12.14 1.12 -8.38
C MET A 3 10.83 1.89 -8.22
N PRO A 4 9.89 1.40 -7.39
CA PRO A 4 8.71 2.16 -7.02
C PRO A 4 9.17 3.50 -6.43
N ARG A 5 8.60 4.60 -6.94
CA ARG A 5 8.95 5.97 -6.52
C ARG A 5 8.13 6.45 -5.32
N TYR A 6 7.03 5.76 -5.03
CA TYR A 6 6.10 6.11 -3.98
C TYR A 6 5.69 4.83 -3.27
N ASP A 7 5.55 4.92 -1.95
CA ASP A 7 5.07 3.83 -1.12
C ASP A 7 3.56 3.93 -0.96
N GLY A 8 2.88 2.81 -1.14
CA GLY A 8 1.51 2.55 -0.72
C GLY A 8 0.42 3.49 -1.26
N PRO A 9 -0.83 3.04 -1.26
CA PRO A 9 -1.94 3.92 -0.94
C PRO A 9 -1.99 4.10 0.57
N PHE A 10 -1.92 5.35 1.05
CA PHE A 10 -2.19 5.69 2.44
C PHE A 10 -3.44 6.55 2.52
N GLU A 11 -4.21 6.36 3.58
CA GLU A 11 -5.37 7.19 3.86
C GLU A 11 -4.93 8.55 4.43
N VAL A 12 -5.65 9.61 4.08
CA VAL A 12 -5.42 10.94 4.62
C VAL A 12 -6.23 11.09 5.90
N ILE A 13 -5.54 11.37 7.02
CA ILE A 13 -6.17 11.64 8.32
C ILE A 13 -6.57 13.11 8.40
N ASP A 14 -5.62 14.01 8.07
CA ASP A 14 -5.80 15.45 8.21
C ASP A 14 -5.11 16.22 7.09
N ILE A 15 -5.64 17.40 6.79
CA ILE A 15 -5.10 18.32 5.79
C ILE A 15 -4.97 19.71 6.41
N PHE A 16 -3.79 20.31 6.28
CA PHE A 16 -3.52 21.67 6.72
C PHE A 16 -3.17 22.54 5.51
N PRO A 17 -4.17 23.16 4.84
CA PRO A 17 -3.95 23.91 3.60
C PRO A 17 -2.99 25.09 3.78
N HIS A 18 -3.05 25.77 4.94
CA HIS A 18 -2.20 26.93 5.24
C HIS A 18 -0.72 26.58 5.26
N ALA A 19 -0.36 25.38 5.74
CA ALA A 19 1.01 24.89 5.78
C ALA A 19 1.36 23.99 4.58
N SER A 20 0.41 23.72 3.69
CA SER A 20 0.55 22.76 2.59
C SER A 20 1.01 21.38 3.06
N THR A 21 0.57 20.95 4.24
CA THR A 21 0.89 19.65 4.83
C THR A 21 -0.33 18.76 4.96
N VAL A 22 -0.10 17.45 4.92
CA VAL A 22 -1.11 16.41 5.00
C VAL A 22 -0.59 15.30 5.91
N THR A 23 -1.44 14.83 6.81
CA THR A 23 -1.16 13.72 7.72
C THR A 23 -1.75 12.44 7.15
N LEU A 24 -0.94 11.38 7.07
CA LEU A 24 -1.31 10.07 6.55
C LEU A 24 -1.48 9.02 7.65
N ASN A 25 -2.38 8.07 7.42
CA ASN A 25 -2.50 6.87 8.25
C ASN A 25 -1.44 5.85 7.83
N ILE A 26 -0.34 5.78 8.57
CA ILE A 26 0.76 4.84 8.32
C ILE A 26 0.87 3.92 9.54
N PRO A 27 0.16 2.78 9.58
CA PRO A 27 0.19 1.88 10.71
C PRO A 27 1.57 1.26 10.89
N ASN A 28 1.98 1.03 12.14
CA ASN A 28 3.24 0.36 12.51
C ASN A 28 4.51 1.02 11.94
N SER A 29 4.50 2.34 11.77
CA SER A 29 5.67 3.08 11.30
C SER A 29 6.25 3.99 12.39
N ASN A 30 7.58 4.08 12.40
CA ASN A 30 8.33 4.98 13.29
C ASN A 30 8.58 6.36 12.65
N ILE A 31 8.02 6.63 11.47
CA ILE A 31 8.19 7.91 10.77
C ILE A 31 7.10 8.91 11.16
N PHE A 32 7.41 10.20 11.06
CA PHE A 32 6.41 11.24 11.24
C PHE A 32 5.39 11.21 10.09
N PRO A 33 4.08 11.07 10.36
CA PRO A 33 3.08 10.82 9.32
C PRO A 33 2.65 12.08 8.55
N THR A 34 3.19 13.26 8.88
CA THR A 34 2.83 14.52 8.23
C THR A 34 3.86 14.87 7.16
N PHE A 35 3.39 15.06 5.93
CA PHE A 35 4.22 15.34 4.77
C PHE A 35 3.76 16.61 4.07
N HIS A 36 4.69 17.29 3.40
CA HIS A 36 4.33 18.38 2.49
C HIS A 36 3.63 17.81 1.25
N THR A 37 2.63 18.52 0.74
CA THR A 37 1.82 18.11 -0.42
C THR A 37 2.64 17.78 -1.67
N SER A 38 3.81 18.40 -1.86
CA SER A 38 4.72 18.09 -2.98
C SER A 38 5.35 16.70 -2.94
N LEU A 39 5.38 16.05 -1.77
CA LEU A 39 5.89 14.68 -1.59
C LEU A 39 4.79 13.63 -1.80
N LEU A 40 3.53 14.07 -1.89
CA LEU A 40 2.39 13.19 -2.02
C LEU A 40 1.93 13.08 -3.47
N LYS A 41 1.40 11.92 -3.81
CA LYS A 41 0.77 11.68 -5.11
C LYS A 41 -0.55 10.98 -4.91
N ARG A 42 -1.59 11.50 -5.56
CA ARG A 42 -2.91 10.86 -5.53
C ARG A 42 -2.79 9.44 -6.08
N PHE A 43 -3.24 8.47 -5.30
CA PHE A 43 -3.37 7.09 -5.75
C PHE A 43 -4.50 7.00 -6.79
N VAL A 44 -4.21 6.32 -7.90
CA VAL A 44 -5.18 6.02 -8.95
C VAL A 44 -5.12 4.50 -9.15
N ALA A 45 -6.21 3.82 -8.85
CA ALA A 45 -6.31 2.38 -9.02
C ALA A 45 -6.10 2.00 -10.49
N ASN A 46 -5.47 0.84 -10.71
CA ASN A 46 -5.27 0.34 -12.06
C ASN A 46 -6.61 -0.12 -12.66
N ASP A 47 -6.91 0.37 -13.86
CA ASP A 47 -8.05 -0.12 -14.66
C ASP A 47 -7.64 -1.43 -15.34
N ALA A 48 -8.07 -2.56 -14.78
CA ALA A 48 -7.71 -3.89 -15.26
C ALA A 48 -8.18 -4.17 -16.69
N ALA A 49 -9.27 -3.53 -17.15
CA ALA A 49 -9.79 -3.71 -18.50
C ALA A 49 -8.89 -3.05 -19.56
N LYS A 50 -8.24 -1.93 -19.19
CA LYS A 50 -7.34 -1.19 -20.10
C LYS A 50 -5.88 -1.62 -19.96
N PHE A 51 -5.47 -2.04 -18.77
CA PHE A 51 -4.07 -2.35 -18.45
C PHE A 51 -3.93 -3.64 -17.64
N PRO A 52 -4.25 -4.81 -18.23
CA PRO A 52 -4.17 -6.10 -17.53
C PRO A 52 -2.74 -6.45 -17.09
N SER A 53 -1.72 -5.98 -17.82
CA SER A 53 -0.30 -6.21 -17.50
C SER A 53 0.25 -5.39 -16.33
N ARG A 54 -0.54 -4.46 -15.76
CA ARG A 54 -0.14 -3.62 -14.60
C ARG A 54 -0.67 -4.15 -13.27
N THR A 55 -1.52 -5.17 -13.32
CA THR A 55 -1.97 -5.93 -12.15
C THR A 55 -0.85 -6.87 -11.77
N CYS A 56 -0.24 -6.66 -10.61
CA CYS A 56 0.62 -7.68 -10.03
C CYS A 56 -0.33 -8.80 -9.59
N GLU A 57 -0.30 -9.94 -10.29
CA GLU A 57 -0.91 -11.14 -9.76
C GLU A 57 -0.25 -11.39 -8.39
N SER A 58 -1.05 -11.49 -7.33
CA SER A 58 -0.52 -12.02 -6.07
C SER A 58 0.17 -13.34 -6.41
N PRO A 59 1.35 -13.62 -5.82
CA PRO A 59 1.99 -14.91 -6.05
C PRO A 59 0.95 -15.99 -5.78
N GLY A 60 0.72 -16.85 -6.78
CA GLY A 60 -0.16 -17.99 -6.60
C GLY A 60 0.32 -18.82 -5.41
N THR A 61 -0.60 -19.48 -4.71
CA THR A 61 -0.30 -20.36 -3.58
C THR A 61 0.87 -21.28 -3.95
N VAL A 62 2.00 -21.12 -3.26
CA VAL A 62 3.16 -22.00 -3.43
C VAL A 62 2.83 -23.29 -2.70
N ILE A 63 2.72 -24.40 -3.44
CA ILE A 63 2.60 -25.72 -2.83
C ILE A 63 3.99 -26.11 -2.33
N VAL A 64 4.19 -26.09 -1.01
CA VAL A 64 5.40 -26.61 -0.37
C VAL A 64 5.11 -28.04 0.08
N ASP A 65 5.88 -29.01 -0.42
CA ASP A 65 5.82 -30.42 -0.02
C ASP A 65 4.44 -31.11 -0.08
N GLY A 66 3.58 -30.68 -1.01
CA GLY A 66 2.26 -31.29 -1.25
C GLY A 66 1.17 -30.89 -0.25
N PHE A 67 1.42 -29.89 0.59
CA PHE A 67 0.43 -29.31 1.50
C PHE A 67 0.03 -27.90 1.03
N GLU A 68 -1.26 -27.61 1.08
CA GLU A 68 -1.78 -26.25 0.86
C GLU A 68 -1.40 -25.39 2.07
N GLU A 69 -0.78 -24.23 1.85
CA GLU A 69 -0.56 -23.25 2.92
C GLU A 69 -1.91 -22.62 3.32
N PHE A 70 -2.32 -22.82 4.58
CA PHE A 70 -3.51 -22.19 5.16
C PHE A 70 -3.15 -20.85 5.81
N PHE A 71 -3.92 -19.80 5.51
CA PHE A 71 -3.85 -18.55 6.24
C PHE A 71 -4.42 -18.74 7.66
N VAL A 72 -3.60 -18.52 8.68
CA VAL A 72 -4.05 -18.54 10.08
C VAL A 72 -4.78 -17.24 10.39
N ASP A 73 -6.11 -17.32 10.53
CA ASP A 73 -6.98 -16.16 10.76
C ASP A 73 -6.85 -15.62 12.20
N LYS A 74 -6.60 -16.51 13.18
CA LYS A 74 -6.39 -16.15 14.59
C LYS A 74 -5.73 -17.28 15.36
N ILE A 75 -4.75 -16.95 16.22
CA ILE A 75 -4.25 -17.85 17.26
C ILE A 75 -5.12 -17.63 18.50
N VAL A 76 -5.71 -18.71 19.03
CA VAL A 76 -6.46 -18.69 20.28
C VAL A 76 -5.50 -19.12 21.40
N ASP A 77 -5.43 -18.33 22.47
CA ASP A 77 -4.73 -18.65 23.73
C ASP A 77 -5.62 -19.53 24.62
#